data_AF-A0A8S3J9C4-F1
#
_entry.id   AF-A0A8S3J9C4-F1
#
_cell.length_a   1.000
_cell.length_b   1.000
_cell.length_c   1.000
_cell.angle_alpha   90.00
_cell.angle_beta   90.00
_cell.angle_gamma   90.00
#
_symmetry.space_group_name_H-M   'P 1'
#
loop_
_entity.id
_entity.type
_entity.pdbx_description
1 polymer ?
#
loop_
_entity_poly.entity_id
_entity_poly.type
_entity_poly.pdbx_seq_one_letter_code
_entity_poly.pdbx_strand_id
1 'polypeptide(L)'
;NAKYLLNVIEHDREVVVLASQFLKVFVIVLPFDALAILLLKYIAANEKTWPLLIITLIGNGVNALSHYVCLFKLGLGIYSAPISIALSYFVITLCAMVYIRLSSIYRDTWHPITKACLQEWNIYLRLSAPGVCMILTEFWSVELSILFAARLGTKSLSAQVCAAQTEWLLFLITSAYAMAGNIRIGQFLGAGKPQQARNCKNVIWAVGAMIILINLSLVILLHRWIPLVYNTEPEAL
;
A
#
# COMPACT_ATOMS: atom_id res chain seq x y z
N ASN A 1 -11.90 -16.33 -13.98
CA ASN A 1 -11.46 -17.67 -13.53
C ASN A 1 -10.62 -17.63 -12.24
N ALA A 2 -11.06 -16.93 -11.19
CA ALA A 2 -10.35 -16.94 -9.89
C ALA A 2 -10.42 -18.32 -9.20
N LYS A 3 -11.60 -18.96 -9.23
CA LYS A 3 -11.83 -20.29 -8.65
C LYS A 3 -10.91 -21.38 -9.20
N TYR A 4 -10.61 -21.34 -10.51
CA TYR A 4 -9.71 -22.30 -11.15
C TYR A 4 -8.27 -22.17 -10.64
N LEU A 5 -7.77 -20.93 -10.52
CA LEU A 5 -6.43 -20.67 -10.00
C LEU A 5 -6.32 -21.03 -8.51
N LEU A 6 -7.35 -20.71 -7.73
CA LEU A 6 -7.38 -21.03 -6.30
C LEU A 6 -7.39 -22.55 -6.04
N ASN A 7 -8.11 -23.33 -6.84
CA ASN A 7 -8.11 -24.80 -6.76
C ASN A 7 -6.73 -25.44 -7.02
N VAL A 8 -5.79 -24.74 -7.65
CA VAL A 8 -4.42 -25.26 -7.87
C VAL A 8 -3.59 -25.16 -6.59
N ILE A 9 -3.95 -24.25 -5.68
CA ILE A 9 -3.17 -23.89 -4.50
C ILE A 9 -3.85 -24.43 -3.23
N GLU A 10 -5.16 -24.25 -3.12
CA GLU A 10 -5.97 -24.63 -1.97
C GLU A 10 -6.94 -25.76 -2.34
N HIS A 11 -7.00 -26.78 -1.47
CA HIS A 11 -7.82 -27.97 -1.66
C HIS A 11 -9.13 -27.90 -0.85
N ASP A 12 -9.20 -27.02 0.15
CA ASP A 12 -10.44 -26.75 0.87
C ASP A 12 -11.45 -26.00 -0.02
N ARG A 13 -12.55 -26.69 -0.34
CA ARG A 13 -13.61 -26.17 -1.21
C ARG A 13 -14.31 -24.95 -0.62
N GLU A 14 -14.45 -24.87 0.69
CA GLU A 14 -15.13 -23.76 1.35
C GLU A 14 -14.28 -22.49 1.24
N VAL A 15 -12.98 -22.61 1.54
CA VAL A 15 -12.00 -21.51 1.43
C VAL A 15 -11.94 -21.00 -0.01
N VAL A 16 -11.86 -21.89 -1.00
CA VAL A 16 -11.81 -21.49 -2.42
C VAL A 16 -13.09 -20.76 -2.85
N VAL A 17 -14.26 -21.20 -2.38
CA VAL A 17 -15.54 -20.54 -2.69
C VAL A 17 -15.59 -19.13 -2.09
N LEU A 18 -15.25 -19.01 -0.80
CA LEU A 18 -15.22 -17.74 -0.08
C LEU A 18 -14.22 -16.75 -0.71
N ALA A 19 -12.98 -17.18 -0.94
CA ALA A 19 -11.96 -16.36 -1.59
C ALA A 19 -12.39 -15.92 -3.00
N SER A 20 -13.00 -16.82 -3.79
CA SER A 20 -13.51 -16.46 -5.11
C SER A 20 -14.67 -15.46 -5.06
N GLN A 21 -15.53 -15.50 -4.04
CA GLN A 21 -16.61 -14.53 -3.86
C GLN A 21 -16.06 -13.17 -3.46
N PHE A 22 -15.10 -13.14 -2.54
CA PHE A 22 -14.38 -11.92 -2.15
C PHE A 22 -13.73 -11.24 -3.36
N LEU A 23 -12.94 -11.99 -4.14
CA LEU A 23 -12.20 -11.45 -5.28
C LEU A 23 -13.12 -10.87 -6.36
N LYS A 24 -14.29 -11.46 -6.59
CA LYS A 24 -15.27 -10.94 -7.57
C LYS A 24 -15.74 -9.53 -7.22
N VAL A 25 -15.97 -9.25 -5.94
CA VAL A 25 -16.41 -7.92 -5.50
C VAL A 25 -15.23 -6.96 -5.35
N PHE A 26 -14.06 -7.48 -4.96
CA PHE A 26 -12.84 -6.69 -4.81
C PHE A 26 -12.41 -5.98 -6.10
N VAL A 27 -12.77 -6.49 -7.29
CA VAL A 27 -12.50 -5.80 -8.57
C VAL A 27 -13.07 -4.36 -8.58
N ILE A 28 -14.19 -4.09 -7.89
CA ILE A 28 -14.78 -2.76 -7.81
C ILE A 28 -13.88 -1.78 -7.04
N VAL A 29 -13.02 -2.26 -6.14
CA VAL A 29 -12.07 -1.44 -5.37
C VAL A 29 -11.03 -0.80 -6.29
N LEU A 30 -10.53 -1.56 -7.26
CA LEU A 30 -9.37 -1.21 -8.09
C LEU A 30 -9.43 0.18 -8.75
N PRO A 31 -10.51 0.58 -9.45
CA PRO A 31 -10.57 1.91 -10.05
C PRO A 31 -10.53 3.04 -9.02
N PHE A 32 -11.18 2.86 -7.86
CA PHE A 32 -11.18 3.88 -6.81
C PHE A 32 -9.83 3.98 -6.11
N ASP A 33 -9.19 2.85 -5.84
CA ASP A 33 -7.84 2.83 -5.27
C ASP A 33 -6.83 3.48 -6.23
N ALA A 34 -6.87 3.13 -7.53
CA ALA A 34 -5.98 3.73 -8.53
C ALA A 34 -6.14 5.26 -8.59
N LEU A 35 -7.38 5.76 -8.64
CA LEU A 35 -7.66 7.20 -8.64
C LEU A 35 -7.24 7.88 -7.33
N ALA A 36 -7.53 7.26 -6.19
CA ALA A 36 -7.13 7.77 -4.88
C ALA A 36 -5.60 7.90 -4.79
N ILE A 37 -4.84 6.86 -5.15
CA ILE A 37 -3.37 6.86 -5.13
C ILE A 37 -2.84 8.00 -6.01
N LEU A 38 -3.39 8.19 -7.22
CA LEU A 38 -2.96 9.26 -8.12
C LEU A 38 -3.18 10.65 -7.52
N LEU A 39 -4.39 10.92 -7.01
CA LEU A 39 -4.73 12.22 -6.43
C LEU A 39 -3.93 12.51 -5.15
N LEU A 40 -3.75 11.50 -4.29
CA LEU A 40 -2.97 11.65 -3.05
C LEU A 40 -1.49 11.89 -3.35
N LYS A 41 -0.92 11.20 -4.35
CA LYS A 41 0.46 11.47 -4.82
C LYS A 41 0.61 12.89 -5.36
N TYR A 42 -0.38 13.37 -6.11
CA TYR A 42 -0.41 14.75 -6.60
C TYR A 42 -0.46 15.76 -5.45
N ILE A 43 -1.30 15.54 -4.42
CA ILE A 43 -1.33 16.39 -3.22
C ILE A 43 0.03 16.35 -2.49
N ALA A 44 0.62 15.17 -2.32
CA ALA A 44 1.90 15.00 -1.65
C ALA A 44 3.06 15.71 -2.35
N ALA A 45 3.02 15.82 -3.69
CA ALA A 45 4.03 16.56 -4.46
C ALA A 45 4.05 18.08 -4.16
N ASN A 46 2.95 18.63 -3.64
CA ASN A 46 2.76 20.06 -3.38
C ASN A 46 3.16 20.51 -1.95
N GLU A 47 4.17 19.86 -1.36
CA GLU A 47 4.80 20.12 -0.04
C GLU A 47 3.91 19.98 1.21
N LYS A 48 2.59 20.13 1.11
CA LYS A 48 1.67 20.03 2.25
C LYS A 48 1.21 18.58 2.44
N THR A 49 1.70 17.93 3.50
CA THR A 49 1.38 16.53 3.82
C THR A 49 0.21 16.35 4.80
N TRP A 50 -0.15 17.37 5.60
CA TRP A 50 -1.30 17.29 6.52
C TRP A 50 -2.66 16.97 5.85
N PRO A 51 -2.98 17.47 4.64
CA PRO A 51 -4.19 17.07 3.93
C PRO A 51 -4.25 15.57 3.63
N LEU A 52 -3.10 14.96 3.30
CA LEU A 52 -3.00 13.52 3.08
C LEU A 52 -3.45 12.75 4.33
N LEU A 53 -2.96 13.16 5.51
CA LEU A 53 -3.30 12.54 6.79
C LEU A 53 -4.80 12.66 7.09
N ILE A 54 -5.39 13.85 6.93
CA ILE A 54 -6.80 14.07 7.22
C ILE A 54 -7.69 13.24 6.29
N ILE A 55 -7.38 13.24 4.98
CA ILE A 55 -8.16 12.49 3.99
C ILE A 55 -8.09 10.99 4.26
N THR A 56 -6.91 10.44 4.57
CA THR A 56 -6.76 9.01 4.87
C THR A 56 -7.39 8.63 6.19
N LEU A 57 -7.37 9.49 7.21
CA LEU A 57 -8.09 9.27 8.47
C LEU A 57 -9.60 9.21 8.26
N ILE A 58 -10.16 10.10 7.44
CA ILE A 58 -11.59 10.06 7.07
C ILE A 58 -11.91 8.75 6.35
N GLY A 59 -11.11 8.36 5.36
CA GLY A 59 -11.27 7.10 4.64
C GLY A 59 -11.25 5.89 5.56
N ASN A 60 -10.27 5.81 6.47
CA ASN A 60 -10.19 4.73 7.45
C ASN A 60 -11.40 4.70 8.41
N GLY A 61 -11.87 5.88 8.85
CA GLY A 61 -13.08 5.98 9.67
C GLY A 61 -14.32 5.47 8.93
N VAL A 62 -14.48 5.84 7.66
CA VAL A 62 -15.55 5.35 6.78
C VAL A 62 -15.42 3.84 6.59
N ASN A 63 -14.22 3.32 6.34
CA ASN A 63 -13.98 1.90 6.19
C ASN A 63 -14.41 1.12 7.43
N ALA A 64 -13.98 1.55 8.63
CA ALA A 64 -14.31 0.89 9.88
C ALA A 64 -15.82 0.91 10.16
N LEU A 65 -16.47 2.07 9.98
CA LEU A 65 -17.90 2.22 10.19
C LEU A 65 -18.71 1.40 9.18
N SER A 66 -18.39 1.50 7.89
CA SER A 66 -19.10 0.76 6.85
C SER A 66 -18.90 -0.74 7.02
N HIS A 67 -17.70 -1.18 7.44
CA HIS A 67 -17.42 -2.58 7.66
C HIS A 67 -18.25 -3.13 8.82
N TYR A 68 -18.32 -2.40 9.94
CA TYR A 68 -19.18 -2.74 11.06
C TYR A 68 -20.66 -2.84 10.63
N VAL A 69 -21.17 -1.86 9.88
CA VAL A 69 -22.56 -1.85 9.42
C VAL A 69 -22.84 -3.01 8.46
N CYS A 70 -22.00 -3.21 7.45
CA CYS A 70 -22.15 -4.27 6.45
C CYS A 70 -22.10 -5.66 7.10
N LEU A 71 -21.18 -5.84 8.06
CA LEU A 71 -20.97 -7.13 8.72
C LEU A 71 -22.08 -7.44 9.71
N PHE A 72 -22.38 -6.53 10.65
CA PHE A 72 -23.26 -6.83 11.78
C PHE A 72 -24.71 -6.39 11.59
N LYS A 73 -24.98 -5.33 10.83
CA LYS A 73 -26.35 -4.82 10.64
C LYS A 73 -27.00 -5.36 9.39
N LEU A 74 -26.24 -5.48 8.30
CA LEU A 74 -26.74 -5.97 7.02
C LEU A 74 -26.46 -7.46 6.79
N GLY A 75 -25.60 -8.09 7.59
CA GLY A 75 -25.32 -9.52 7.50
C GLY A 75 -24.64 -9.93 6.19
N LEU A 76 -23.86 -9.04 5.57
CA LEU A 76 -23.25 -9.27 4.25
C LEU A 76 -22.06 -10.23 4.27
N GLY A 77 -21.66 -10.73 5.45
CA GLY A 77 -20.60 -11.72 5.60
C GLY A 77 -19.30 -11.29 4.91
N ILE A 78 -18.73 -12.16 4.08
CA ILE A 78 -17.46 -11.93 3.37
C ILE A 78 -17.49 -10.73 2.41
N TYR A 79 -18.66 -10.32 1.92
CA TYR A 79 -18.80 -9.16 1.04
C TYR A 79 -18.62 -7.82 1.78
N SER A 80 -18.74 -7.82 3.11
CA SER A 80 -18.64 -6.60 3.92
C SER A 80 -17.30 -5.90 3.77
N ALA A 81 -16.20 -6.67 3.75
CA ALA A 81 -14.85 -6.14 3.62
C ALA A 81 -14.60 -5.44 2.26
N PRO A 82 -14.77 -6.09 1.09
CA PRO A 82 -14.48 -5.44 -0.19
C PRO A 82 -15.42 -4.26 -0.47
N ILE A 83 -16.68 -4.32 -0.05
CA ILE A 83 -17.63 -3.19 -0.18
C ILE A 83 -17.15 -1.99 0.63
N SER A 84 -16.71 -2.23 1.87
CA SER A 84 -16.20 -1.17 2.76
C SER A 84 -14.90 -0.56 2.28
N ILE A 85 -14.02 -1.38 1.70
CA ILE A 85 -12.78 -0.91 1.08
C ILE A 85 -13.11 -0.03 -0.14
N ALA A 86 -14.02 -0.49 -1.01
CA ALA A 86 -14.43 0.29 -2.18
C ALA A 86 -15.03 1.64 -1.79
N LEU A 87 -15.92 1.66 -0.78
CA LEU A 87 -16.53 2.89 -0.27
C LEU A 87 -15.49 3.84 0.33
N SER A 88 -14.54 3.31 1.10
CA SER A 88 -13.44 4.10 1.68
C SER A 88 -12.61 4.78 0.60
N TYR A 89 -12.14 4.05 -0.41
CA TYR A 89 -11.35 4.63 -1.51
C TYR A 89 -12.15 5.60 -2.37
N PHE A 90 -13.44 5.36 -2.55
CA PHE A 90 -14.33 6.32 -3.18
C PHE A 90 -14.38 7.64 -2.40
N VAL A 91 -14.59 7.59 -1.08
CA VAL A 91 -14.60 8.78 -0.22
C VAL A 91 -13.24 9.48 -0.20
N ILE A 92 -12.13 8.74 -0.12
CA ILE A 92 -10.76 9.29 -0.22
C ILE A 92 -10.60 10.07 -1.52
N THR A 93 -11.06 9.49 -2.64
CA THR A 93 -11.00 10.13 -3.96
C THR A 93 -11.82 11.43 -3.98
N LEU A 94 -13.05 11.41 -3.46
CA LEU A 94 -13.90 12.60 -3.34
C LEU A 94 -13.24 13.69 -2.49
N CYS A 95 -12.77 13.34 -1.29
CA CYS A 95 -12.10 14.29 -0.39
C CYS A 95 -10.84 14.88 -1.02
N ALA A 96 -10.03 14.08 -1.72
CA ALA A 96 -8.87 14.54 -2.46
C ALA A 96 -9.25 15.53 -3.57
N MET A 97 -10.28 15.23 -4.38
CA MET A 97 -10.77 16.14 -5.41
C MET A 97 -11.28 17.46 -4.81
N VAL A 98 -12.06 17.40 -3.73
CA VAL A 98 -12.56 18.59 -3.03
C VAL A 98 -11.39 19.43 -2.52
N TYR A 99 -10.41 18.82 -1.86
CA TYR A 99 -9.23 19.53 -1.38
C TYR A 99 -8.47 20.21 -2.52
N ILE A 100 -8.23 19.50 -3.63
CA ILE A 100 -7.53 20.06 -4.80
C ILE A 100 -8.27 21.28 -5.35
N ARG A 101 -9.61 21.22 -5.42
CA ARG A 101 -10.43 22.36 -5.89
C ARG A 101 -10.40 23.54 -4.92
N LEU A 102 -10.56 23.30 -3.62
CA LEU A 102 -10.57 24.37 -2.61
C LEU A 102 -9.21 25.03 -2.43
N SER A 103 -8.13 24.25 -2.46
CA SER A 103 -6.76 24.76 -2.35
C SER A 103 -6.27 25.45 -3.63
N SER A 104 -7.02 25.36 -4.74
CA SER A 104 -6.68 25.93 -6.04
C SER A 104 -5.32 25.51 -6.63
N ILE A 105 -4.68 24.45 -6.08
CA ILE A 105 -3.39 23.92 -6.55
C ILE A 105 -3.45 23.49 -8.03
N TYR A 106 -4.63 23.07 -8.48
CA TYR A 106 -4.86 22.69 -9.87
C TYR A 106 -4.66 23.86 -10.85
N ARG A 107 -4.82 25.12 -10.43
CA ARG A 107 -4.80 26.26 -11.36
C ARG A 107 -3.45 26.42 -12.06
N ASP A 108 -2.36 26.13 -11.36
CA ASP A 108 -0.99 26.30 -11.87
C ASP A 108 -0.42 25.02 -12.49
N THR A 109 -1.12 23.89 -12.36
CA THR A 109 -0.55 22.56 -12.69
C THR A 109 -1.43 21.73 -13.62
N TRP A 110 -2.75 21.88 -13.57
CA TRP A 110 -3.67 21.11 -14.42
C TRP A 110 -3.84 21.81 -15.75
N HIS A 111 -3.47 21.09 -16.80
CA HIS A 111 -3.68 21.50 -18.18
C HIS A 111 -4.88 20.73 -18.75
N PRO A 112 -5.59 21.27 -19.76
CA PRO A 112 -6.66 20.54 -20.41
C PRO A 112 -6.20 19.18 -20.91
N ILE A 113 -7.03 18.15 -20.75
CA ILE A 113 -6.75 16.81 -21.28
C ILE A 113 -6.76 16.92 -22.81
N THR A 114 -5.60 16.80 -23.42
CA THR A 114 -5.40 16.87 -24.88
C THR A 114 -4.59 15.67 -25.35
N LYS A 115 -4.50 15.47 -26.68
CA LYS A 115 -3.62 14.44 -27.26
C LYS A 115 -2.15 14.62 -26.86
N ALA A 116 -1.73 15.82 -26.43
CA ALA A 116 -0.41 16.06 -25.90
C ALA A 116 -0.15 15.28 -24.59
N CYS A 117 -1.18 14.99 -23.79
CA CYS A 117 -1.05 14.13 -22.61
C CYS A 117 -0.68 12.67 -22.94
N LEU A 118 -0.82 12.26 -24.21
CA LEU A 118 -0.43 10.96 -24.72
C LEU A 118 0.97 10.97 -25.38
N GLN A 119 1.63 12.12 -25.41
CA GLN A 119 3.02 12.23 -25.86
C GLN A 119 3.96 11.76 -24.74
N GLU A 120 5.17 11.31 -25.10
CA GLU A 120 6.22 10.87 -24.17
C GLU A 120 5.92 9.64 -23.28
N TRP A 121 4.84 8.89 -23.55
CA TRP A 121 4.57 7.63 -22.85
C TRP A 121 5.72 6.64 -22.89
N ASN A 122 6.54 6.65 -23.97
CA ASN A 122 7.75 5.84 -24.03
C ASN A 122 8.75 6.20 -22.91
N ILE A 123 8.98 7.48 -22.65
CA ILE A 123 9.87 7.93 -21.58
C ILE A 123 9.28 7.56 -20.22
N TYR A 124 7.98 7.81 -20.03
CA TYR A 124 7.28 7.45 -18.79
C TYR A 124 7.35 5.94 -18.51
N LEU A 125 7.08 5.10 -19.51
CA LEU A 125 7.15 3.64 -19.37
C LEU A 125 8.58 3.16 -19.15
N ARG A 126 9.57 3.75 -19.83
CA ARG A 126 10.99 3.41 -19.60
C ARG A 126 11.46 3.73 -18.18
N LEU A 127 10.92 4.78 -17.57
CA LEU A 127 11.23 5.17 -16.19
C LEU A 127 10.42 4.37 -15.16
N SER A 128 9.15 4.09 -15.44
CA SER A 128 8.25 3.42 -14.50
C SER A 128 8.37 1.89 -14.51
N ALA A 129 8.64 1.27 -15.67
CA ALA A 129 8.71 -0.19 -15.79
C ALA A 129 9.75 -0.84 -14.84
N PRO A 130 10.99 -0.32 -14.69
CA PRO A 130 11.93 -0.88 -13.73
C PRO A 130 11.41 -0.81 -12.29
N GLY A 131 10.76 0.31 -11.92
CA GLY A 131 10.16 0.48 -10.60
C GLY A 131 9.00 -0.48 -10.34
N VAL A 132 8.15 -0.69 -11.35
CA VAL A 132 7.05 -1.67 -11.28
C VAL A 132 7.60 -3.08 -11.14
N CYS A 133 8.58 -3.48 -11.96
CA CYS A 133 9.20 -4.80 -11.87
C CYS A 133 9.87 -5.02 -10.51
N MET A 134 10.57 -4.02 -9.97
CA MET A 134 11.21 -4.08 -8.66
C MET A 134 10.18 -4.37 -7.56
N ILE A 135 9.09 -3.58 -7.51
CA ILE A 135 8.03 -3.74 -6.52
C ILE A 135 7.32 -5.10 -6.68
N LEU A 136 6.96 -5.48 -7.91
CA LEU A 136 6.28 -6.76 -8.15
C LEU A 136 7.14 -7.96 -7.74
N THR A 137 8.45 -7.90 -8.02
CA THR A 137 9.39 -8.97 -7.64
C THR A 137 9.49 -9.10 -6.13
N GLU A 138 9.52 -7.98 -5.40
CA GLU A 138 9.54 -7.95 -3.93
C GLU A 138 8.28 -8.62 -3.36
N PHE A 139 7.09 -8.19 -3.78
CA PHE A 139 5.84 -8.77 -3.30
C PHE A 139 5.69 -10.25 -3.68
N TRP A 140 6.02 -10.62 -4.92
CA TRP A 140 5.94 -12.02 -5.34
C TRP A 140 6.94 -12.91 -4.60
N SER A 141 8.13 -12.41 -4.26
CA SER A 141 9.12 -13.15 -3.48
C SER A 141 8.58 -13.53 -2.09
N VAL A 142 7.90 -12.59 -1.43
CA VAL A 142 7.28 -12.83 -0.11
C VAL A 142 6.15 -13.85 -0.24
N GLU A 143 5.25 -13.69 -1.21
CA GLU A 143 4.13 -14.62 -1.44
C GLU A 143 4.61 -16.04 -1.79
N LEU A 144 5.63 -16.16 -2.65
CA LEU A 144 6.23 -17.45 -2.96
C LEU A 144 6.86 -18.10 -1.73
N SER A 145 7.49 -17.32 -0.86
CA SER A 145 8.06 -17.81 0.39
C SER A 145 6.99 -18.36 1.34
N ILE A 146 5.84 -17.68 1.43
CA ILE A 146 4.66 -18.16 2.19
C ILE A 146 4.12 -19.46 1.58
N LEU A 147 3.99 -19.53 0.25
CA LEU A 147 3.54 -20.73 -0.45
C LEU A 147 4.47 -21.94 -0.24
N PHE A 148 5.79 -21.71 -0.22
CA PHE A 148 6.75 -22.77 0.10
C PHE A 148 6.67 -23.17 1.58
N ALA A 149 6.56 -22.22 2.49
CA ALA A 149 6.40 -22.49 3.92
C ALA A 149 5.12 -23.30 4.21
N ALA A 150 4.03 -23.05 3.48
CA ALA A 150 2.79 -23.83 3.56
C ALA A 150 3.00 -25.32 3.28
N ARG A 151 3.93 -25.68 2.37
CA ARG A 151 4.25 -27.09 2.06
C ARG A 151 5.12 -27.77 3.11
N LEU A 152 5.86 -26.99 3.91
CA LEU A 152 6.73 -27.52 4.97
C LEU A 152 5.97 -27.86 6.26
N GLY A 153 4.71 -27.44 6.37
CA GLY A 153 3.82 -27.72 7.49
C GLY A 153 3.36 -26.46 8.22
N THR A 154 2.41 -26.64 9.13
CA THR A 154 1.73 -25.55 9.84
C THR A 154 2.68 -24.65 10.63
N LYS A 155 3.68 -25.23 11.32
CA LYS A 155 4.65 -24.47 12.11
C LYS A 155 5.49 -23.53 11.25
N SER A 156 6.02 -24.02 10.12
CA SER A 156 6.81 -23.21 9.20
C SER A 156 5.96 -22.13 8.54
N LEU A 157 4.72 -22.44 8.18
CA LEU A 157 3.78 -21.47 7.63
C LEU A 157 3.49 -20.33 8.63
N SER A 158 3.11 -20.68 9.86
CA SER A 158 2.81 -19.69 10.90
C SER A 158 4.00 -18.78 11.17
N ALA A 159 5.22 -19.33 11.27
CA ALA A 159 6.43 -18.55 11.45
C ALA A 159 6.68 -17.58 10.27
N GLN A 160 6.50 -18.05 9.03
CA GLN A 160 6.69 -17.23 7.84
C GLN A 160 5.64 -16.11 7.74
N VAL A 161 4.39 -16.37 8.10
CA VAL A 161 3.33 -15.35 8.13
C VAL A 161 3.63 -14.30 9.19
N CYS A 162 4.06 -14.69 10.40
CA CYS A 162 4.49 -13.73 11.42
C CYS A 162 5.67 -12.87 10.95
N ALA A 163 6.65 -13.48 10.28
CA ALA A 163 7.79 -12.77 9.72
C ALA A 163 7.35 -11.77 8.64
N ALA A 164 6.52 -12.19 7.69
CA ALA A 164 6.01 -11.33 6.61
C ALA A 164 5.18 -10.15 7.15
N GLN A 165 4.34 -10.38 8.16
CA GLN A 165 3.55 -9.30 8.79
C GLN A 165 4.44 -8.30 9.53
N THR A 166 5.49 -8.79 10.21
CA THR A 166 6.48 -7.95 10.87
C THR A 166 7.27 -7.13 9.84
N GLU A 167 7.72 -7.76 8.77
CA GLU A 167 8.38 -7.11 7.64
C GLU A 167 7.50 -6.00 7.06
N TRP A 168 6.21 -6.26 6.84
CA TRP A 168 5.26 -5.29 6.32
C TRP A 168 5.16 -4.03 7.19
N LEU A 169 5.10 -4.19 8.52
CA LEU A 169 5.07 -3.04 9.44
C LEU A 169 6.34 -2.19 9.36
N LEU A 170 7.51 -2.82 9.29
CA LEU A 170 8.80 -2.12 9.18
C LEU A 170 8.97 -1.46 7.81
N PHE A 171 8.45 -2.12 6.77
CA PHE A 171 8.40 -1.60 5.42
C PHE A 171 7.58 -0.31 5.33
N LEU A 172 6.42 -0.22 6.00
CA LEU A 172 5.59 1.00 5.99
C LEU A 172 6.34 2.24 6.48
N ILE A 173 7.11 2.12 7.57
CA ILE A 173 7.90 3.22 8.13
C ILE A 173 8.99 3.65 7.14
N THR A 174 9.72 2.68 6.62
CA THR A 174 10.85 2.92 5.71
C THR A 174 10.38 3.49 4.37
N SER A 175 9.28 2.95 3.84
CA SER A 175 8.67 3.38 2.59
C SER A 175 8.11 4.80 2.68
N ALA A 176 7.43 5.16 3.79
CA ALA A 176 6.95 6.52 4.01
C ALA A 176 8.11 7.54 4.02
N TYR A 177 9.21 7.20 4.68
CA TYR A 177 10.41 8.03 4.70
C TYR A 177 11.05 8.17 3.31
N ALA A 178 11.20 7.05 2.59
CA ALA A 178 11.75 7.05 1.23
C ALA A 178 10.89 7.88 0.26
N MET A 179 9.56 7.79 0.35
CA MET A 179 8.64 8.57 -0.47
C MET A 179 8.78 10.08 -0.20
N ALA A 180 8.85 10.49 1.07
CA ALA A 180 9.08 11.89 1.43
C ALA A 180 10.42 12.41 0.89
N GLY A 181 11.46 11.58 0.97
CA GLY A 181 12.78 11.89 0.41
C GLY A 181 12.77 12.07 -1.12
N ASN A 182 12.10 11.16 -1.83
CA ASN A 182 11.98 11.22 -3.29
C ASN A 182 11.26 12.48 -3.77
N ILE A 183 10.19 12.90 -3.07
CA ILE A 183 9.48 14.15 -3.36
C ILE A 183 10.43 15.35 -3.22
N ARG A 184 11.19 15.43 -2.12
CA ARG A 184 12.15 16.52 -1.87
C ARG A 184 13.28 16.56 -2.92
N ILE A 185 13.86 15.41 -3.25
CA ILE A 185 14.88 15.32 -4.31
C ILE A 185 14.29 15.79 -5.64
N GLY A 186 13.08 15.31 -5.99
CA GLY A 186 12.38 15.71 -7.22
C GLY A 186 12.13 17.22 -7.28
N GLN A 187 11.73 17.84 -6.17
CA GLN A 187 11.53 19.29 -6.07
C GLN A 187 12.83 20.07 -6.29
N PHE A 188 13.95 19.67 -5.65
CA PHE A 188 15.23 20.35 -5.86
C PHE A 188 15.77 20.22 -7.28
N LEU A 189 15.60 19.05 -7.90
CA LEU A 189 15.95 18.83 -9.30
C LEU A 189 15.07 19.68 -10.23
N GLY A 190 13.76 19.70 -10.00
CA GLY A 190 12.80 20.52 -10.76
C GLY A 190 13.06 22.02 -10.64
N ALA A 191 13.57 22.48 -9.49
CA ALA A 191 13.97 23.87 -9.26
C ALA A 191 15.36 24.23 -9.83
N GLY A 192 16.03 23.30 -10.52
CA GLY A 192 17.38 23.52 -11.08
C GLY A 192 18.48 23.61 -10.03
N LYS A 193 18.31 23.02 -8.84
CA LYS A 193 19.25 23.08 -7.71
C LYS A 193 19.89 21.71 -7.43
N PRO A 194 20.79 21.21 -8.31
CA PRO A 194 21.35 19.86 -8.20
C PRO A 194 22.20 19.64 -6.94
N GLN A 195 22.88 20.69 -6.46
CA GLN A 195 23.67 20.59 -5.23
C GLN A 195 22.78 20.36 -3.99
N GLN A 196 21.62 21.02 -3.93
CA GLN A 196 20.65 20.80 -2.86
C GLN A 196 20.02 19.41 -2.95
N ALA A 197 19.72 18.92 -4.15
CA ALA A 197 19.28 17.55 -4.36
C ALA A 197 20.31 16.52 -3.87
N ARG A 198 21.61 16.75 -4.11
CA ARG A 198 22.70 15.88 -3.65
C ARG A 198 22.83 15.87 -2.13
N ASN A 199 22.73 17.04 -1.48
CA ASN A 199 22.74 17.14 -0.02
C ASN A 199 21.52 16.44 0.59
N CYS A 200 20.33 16.66 0.02
CA CYS A 200 19.09 16.02 0.43
C CYS A 200 19.20 14.49 0.34
N LYS A 201 19.72 13.97 -0.78
CA LYS A 201 20.04 12.55 -0.94
C LYS A 201 20.92 12.03 0.20
N ASN A 202 22.03 12.70 0.50
CA ASN A 202 22.95 12.24 1.55
C ASN A 202 22.28 12.17 2.93
N VAL A 203 21.45 13.16 3.26
CA VAL A 203 20.66 13.16 4.50
C VAL A 203 19.66 12.01 4.51
N ILE A 204 18.97 11.77 3.38
CA ILE A 204 18.04 10.65 3.23
C ILE A 204 18.74 9.31 3.49
N TRP A 205 19.92 9.10 2.91
CA TRP A 205 20.70 7.88 3.16
C TRP A 205 21.14 7.73 4.61
N ALA A 206 21.65 8.79 5.23
CA ALA A 206 22.11 8.74 6.62
C ALA A 206 20.97 8.40 7.60
N VAL A 207 19.83 9.09 7.47
CA VAL A 207 18.66 8.83 8.32
C VAL A 207 18.01 7.50 7.98
N GLY A 208 17.96 7.12 6.70
CA GLY A 208 17.49 5.80 6.28
C GLY A 208 18.29 4.68 6.91
N ALA A 209 19.62 4.81 6.96
CA ALA A 209 20.48 3.85 7.65
C ALA A 209 20.18 3.80 9.16
N MET A 210 19.93 4.95 9.82
CA MET A 210 19.52 4.98 11.22
C MET A 210 18.18 4.28 11.45
N ILE A 211 17.18 4.51 10.59
CA ILE A 211 15.87 3.85 10.67
C ILE A 211 16.03 2.34 10.52
N ILE A 212 16.85 1.87 9.58
CA ILE A 212 17.13 0.44 9.38
C ILE A 212 17.80 -0.16 10.62
N LEU A 213 18.78 0.52 11.21
CA LEU A 213 19.44 0.05 12.43
C LEU A 213 18.47 -0.03 13.61
N ILE A 214 17.57 0.96 13.75
CA ILE A 214 16.51 0.96 14.77
C ILE A 214 15.56 -0.21 14.54
N ASN A 215 15.08 -0.41 13.31
CA ASN A 215 14.19 -1.52 12.97
C ASN A 215 14.85 -2.88 13.26
N LEU A 216 16.10 -3.06 12.87
CA LEU A 216 16.87 -4.28 13.17
C LEU A 216 17.02 -4.51 14.68
N SER A 217 17.34 -3.45 15.43
CA SER A 217 17.47 -3.53 16.89
C SER A 217 16.13 -3.90 17.54
N LEU A 218 15.02 -3.31 17.09
CA LEU A 218 13.69 -3.63 17.58
C LEU A 218 13.33 -5.10 17.33
N VAL A 219 13.60 -5.61 16.13
CA VAL A 219 13.36 -7.03 15.80
C VAL A 219 14.19 -7.95 16.70
N ILE A 220 15.48 -7.66 16.88
CA ILE A 220 16.36 -8.46 17.73
C ILE A 220 15.91 -8.43 19.19
N LEU A 221 15.55 -7.26 19.72
CA LEU A 221 15.13 -7.11 21.12
C LEU A 221 13.75 -7.74 21.38
N LEU A 222 12.84 -7.62 20.42
CA LEU A 222 11.45 -8.06 20.55
C LEU A 222 11.19 -9.44 19.91
N HIS A 223 12.21 -10.16 19.45
CA HIS A 223 12.04 -11.45 18.75
C HIS A 223 11.18 -12.47 19.50
N ARG A 224 11.19 -12.43 20.84
CA ARG A 224 10.36 -13.31 21.70
C ARG A 224 8.90 -12.87 21.80
N TRP A 225 8.64 -11.57 21.66
CA TRP A 225 7.31 -10.97 21.81
C TRP A 225 6.57 -10.88 20.49
N ILE A 226 7.29 -10.74 19.37
CA ILE A 226 6.71 -10.60 18.03
C ILE A 226 5.74 -11.74 17.70
N PRO A 227 6.09 -13.04 17.88
CA PRO A 227 5.16 -14.12 17.59
C PRO A 227 3.87 -14.09 18.43
N LEU A 228 3.97 -13.64 19.69
CA LEU A 228 2.84 -13.56 20.63
C LEU A 228 1.81 -12.50 20.24
N VAL A 229 2.18 -11.51 19.42
CA VAL A 229 1.25 -10.50 18.89
C VAL A 229 0.34 -11.10 17.82
N TYR A 230 0.83 -12.09 17.08
CA TYR A 230 0.11 -12.65 15.93
C TYR A 230 -0.56 -13.99 16.24
N ASN A 231 0.05 -14.82 17.09
CA ASN A 231 -0.47 -16.14 17.43
C ASN A 231 -0.76 -16.24 18.92
N THR A 232 -2.00 -16.62 19.25
CA THR A 232 -2.43 -16.91 20.63
C THR A 232 -2.38 -18.40 20.97
N GLU A 233 -2.14 -19.28 19.98
CA GLU A 233 -2.12 -20.73 20.17
C GLU A 233 -0.69 -21.29 20.36
N PRO A 234 -0.44 -22.13 21.38
CA PRO A 234 0.89 -22.66 21.68
C PRO A 234 1.50 -23.55 20.58
N GLU A 235 0.68 -24.12 19.69
CA GLU A 235 1.16 -25.02 18.62
C GLU A 235 1.82 -24.27 17.45
N ALA A 236 1.57 -22.96 17.34
CA ALA A 236 2.07 -22.06 16.30
C ALA A 236 3.22 -21.13 16.78
N LEU A 237 3.70 -21.33 18.01
CA LEU A 237 4.86 -20.70 18.63
C LEU A 237 6.08 -21.63 18.59
#